data_AF-A0A226NBY4-F1
#
_entry.id   AF-A0A226NBY4-F1
#
_cell.length_a   1.000
_cell.length_b   1.000
_cell.length_c   1.000
_cell.angle_alpha   90.00
_cell.angle_beta   90.00
_cell.angle_gamma   90.00
#
_symmetry.space_group_name_H-M   'P 1'
#
loop_
_entity.id
_entity.type
_entity.pdbx_description
1 polymer ?
#
loop_
_entity_poly.entity_id
_entity_poly.type
_entity_poly.pdbx_seq_one_letter_code
_entity_poly.pdbx_strand_id
1 'polypeptide(L)'
;SFFFFNTGLRFLRALRLIQFSEILQFLNILKTSNSIKLVNLCSIFISTWLTAAGFIHLVENSGDPWENFQNNQQLTYWECVYLLMVTMSTVGYGDVYAKTTLGRLFMVFFILGGLAMFASYVPEIIELIGNRKKYGGSYSAVSGRK
;
A
#
# COMPACT_ATOMS: atom_id res chain seq x y z
N SER A 1 20.25 7.09 22.78
CA SER A 1 18.80 6.93 23.06
C SER A 1 17.89 8.04 22.54
N PHE A 2 18.36 9.27 22.25
CA PHE A 2 17.47 10.35 21.76
C PHE A 2 17.18 10.32 20.23
N PHE A 3 18.00 9.61 19.45
CA PHE A 3 17.86 9.54 17.99
C PHE A 3 16.71 8.61 17.54
N PHE A 4 16.36 7.63 18.36
CA PHE A 4 15.32 6.62 18.10
C PHE A 4 13.91 7.19 18.18
N PHE A 5 13.68 8.15 19.08
CA PHE A 5 12.37 8.78 19.27
C PHE A 5 12.03 9.75 18.12
N ASN A 6 13.03 10.42 17.53
CA ASN A 6 12.82 11.40 16.47
C ASN A 6 12.65 10.75 15.07
N THR A 7 13.14 9.52 14.89
CA THR A 7 12.87 8.72 13.68
C THR A 7 11.59 7.88 13.82
N GLY A 8 11.28 7.41 15.03
CA GLY A 8 10.11 6.58 15.31
C GLY A 8 8.78 7.17 14.84
N LEU A 9 8.49 8.45 15.09
CA LEU A 9 7.19 9.05 14.70
C LEU A 9 7.16 9.59 13.26
N ARG A 10 8.24 9.48 12.46
CA ARG A 10 8.28 10.03 11.10
C ARG A 10 7.44 9.24 10.10
N PHE A 11 7.15 7.95 10.34
CA PHE A 11 6.27 7.17 9.46
C PHE A 11 4.83 7.68 9.50
N LEU A 12 4.39 8.37 10.57
CA LEU A 12 3.09 9.05 10.58
C LEU A 12 3.02 10.19 9.54
N ARG A 13 4.15 10.67 9.00
CA ARG A 13 4.13 11.55 7.83
C ARG A 13 3.66 10.84 6.57
N ALA A 14 3.82 9.52 6.44
CA ALA A 14 3.27 8.76 5.33
C ALA A 14 1.73 8.76 5.35
N LEU A 15 1.11 8.92 6.53
CA LEU A 15 -0.34 9.12 6.66
C LEU A 15 -0.82 10.41 5.96
N ARG A 16 0.05 11.42 5.79
CA ARG A 16 -0.26 12.61 4.98
C ARG A 16 -0.42 12.31 3.48
N LEU A 17 0.01 11.14 2.99
CA LEU A 17 -0.27 10.76 1.60
C LEU A 17 -1.76 10.53 1.34
N ILE A 18 -2.57 10.31 2.38
CA ILE A 18 -4.05 10.31 2.25
C ILE A 18 -4.53 11.69 1.75
N GLN A 19 -3.93 12.77 2.24
CA GLN A 19 -4.25 14.14 1.79
C GLN A 19 -3.79 14.40 0.35
N PHE A 20 -2.81 13.64 -0.18
CA PHE A 20 -2.37 13.80 -1.57
C PHE A 20 -3.48 13.44 -2.57
N SER A 21 -4.32 12.46 -2.23
CA SER A 21 -5.50 12.13 -3.03
C SER A 21 -6.52 13.26 -3.04
N GLU A 22 -6.75 13.90 -1.88
CA GLU A 22 -7.62 15.07 -1.75
C GLU A 22 -7.09 16.28 -2.55
N ILE A 23 -5.77 16.50 -2.53
CA ILE A 23 -5.11 17.56 -3.32
C ILE A 23 -5.27 17.31 -4.82
N LEU A 24 -5.16 16.06 -5.28
CA LEU A 24 -5.30 15.73 -6.70
C LEU A 24 -6.74 15.91 -7.21
N GLN A 25 -7.73 15.68 -6.33
CA GLN A 25 -9.14 16.01 -6.60
C GLN A 25 -9.36 17.54 -6.63
N PHE A 26 -8.73 18.28 -5.73
CA PHE A 26 -8.78 19.76 -5.71
C PHE A 26 -8.17 20.37 -6.98
N LEU A 27 -7.13 19.75 -7.55
CA LEU A 27 -6.49 20.21 -8.79
C LEU A 27 -7.31 19.94 -10.06
N ASN A 28 -8.51 19.35 -9.97
CA ASN A 28 -9.45 19.10 -11.09
C ASN A 28 -8.83 18.32 -12.28
N ILE A 29 -7.73 17.60 -12.04
CA ILE A 29 -7.01 16.79 -13.05
C ILE A 29 -7.80 15.52 -13.37
N LEU A 30 -8.51 14.97 -12.38
CA LEU A 30 -9.35 13.78 -12.50
C LEU A 30 -10.82 14.20 -12.68
N LYS A 31 -11.26 14.32 -13.94
CA LYS A 31 -12.65 14.74 -14.24
C LYS A 31 -13.68 13.61 -14.16
N THR A 32 -13.23 12.35 -14.19
CA THR A 32 -14.10 11.17 -14.21
C THR A 32 -14.21 10.58 -12.81
N SER A 33 -15.43 10.40 -12.29
CA SER A 33 -15.70 9.83 -10.96
C SER A 33 -15.02 8.49 -10.70
N ASN A 34 -14.90 7.65 -11.74
CA ASN A 34 -14.26 6.33 -11.61
C ASN A 34 -12.73 6.44 -11.46
N SER A 35 -12.10 7.43 -12.12
CA SER A 35 -10.67 7.67 -11.98
C SER A 35 -10.33 8.26 -10.60
N ILE A 36 -11.23 9.09 -10.04
CA ILE A 36 -11.09 9.61 -8.68
C ILE A 36 -11.12 8.48 -7.65
N LYS A 37 -12.11 7.58 -7.75
CA LYS A 37 -12.23 6.42 -6.85
C LYS A 37 -11.00 5.52 -6.91
N LEU A 38 -10.55 5.16 -8.12
CA LEU A 38 -9.35 4.34 -8.28
C LEU A 38 -8.10 5.01 -7.69
N VAL A 39 -7.89 6.30 -7.96
CA VAL A 39 -6.73 7.02 -7.40
C VAL A 39 -6.82 7.09 -5.88
N ASN A 40 -8.01 7.33 -5.33
CA ASN A 40 -8.23 7.30 -3.89
C ASN A 40 -7.88 5.94 -3.29
N LEU A 41 -8.40 4.87 -3.88
CA LEU A 41 -8.06 3.53 -3.44
C LEU A 41 -6.56 3.25 -3.57
N CYS A 42 -5.91 3.51 -4.71
CA CYS A 42 -4.46 3.31 -4.86
C CYS A 42 -3.65 4.10 -3.82
N SER A 43 -4.07 5.34 -3.50
CA SER A 43 -3.41 6.16 -2.48
C SER A 43 -3.57 5.60 -1.07
N ILE A 44 -4.75 5.06 -0.73
CA ILE A 44 -5.02 4.40 0.55
C ILE A 44 -4.17 3.13 0.68
N PHE A 45 -4.04 2.35 -0.40
CA PHE A 45 -3.20 1.14 -0.41
C PHE A 45 -1.73 1.45 -0.15
N ILE A 46 -1.15 2.38 -0.93
CA ILE A 46 0.27 2.75 -0.83
C ILE A 46 0.57 3.39 0.53
N SER A 47 -0.32 4.24 1.03
CA SER A 47 -0.15 4.88 2.34
C SER A 47 -0.22 3.87 3.48
N THR A 48 -1.18 2.95 3.45
CA THR A 48 -1.31 1.89 4.45
C THR A 48 -0.10 0.97 4.43
N TRP A 49 0.40 0.62 3.24
CA TRP A 49 1.60 -0.21 3.08
C TRP A 49 2.86 0.45 3.65
N LEU A 50 3.14 1.71 3.32
CA LEU A 50 4.31 2.42 3.86
C LEU A 50 4.19 2.67 5.37
N THR A 51 2.98 2.94 5.86
CA THR A 51 2.72 3.11 7.30
C THR A 51 2.95 1.80 8.04
N ALA A 52 2.47 0.67 7.50
CA ALA A 52 2.72 -0.66 8.04
C ALA A 52 4.22 -1.00 8.06
N ALA A 53 4.98 -0.62 7.02
CA ALA A 53 6.42 -0.84 6.96
C ALA A 53 7.15 -0.08 8.07
N GLY A 54 6.78 1.19 8.28
CA GLY A 54 7.31 2.01 9.37
C GLY A 54 6.95 1.49 10.75
N PHE A 55 5.72 0.97 10.91
CA PHE A 55 5.29 0.36 12.17
C PHE A 55 6.09 -0.91 12.49
N ILE A 56 6.23 -1.83 11.54
CA ILE A 56 7.05 -3.04 11.72
C ILE A 56 8.50 -2.69 12.01
N HIS A 57 9.07 -1.74 11.25
CA HIS A 57 10.42 -1.26 11.50
C HIS A 57 10.60 -0.73 12.93
N LEU A 58 9.63 0.03 13.46
CA LEU A 58 9.68 0.51 14.83
C LEU A 58 9.59 -0.64 15.83
N VAL A 59 8.62 -1.54 15.65
CA VAL A 59 8.38 -2.67 16.58
C VAL A 59 9.58 -3.62 16.62
N GLU A 60 10.14 -3.99 15.46
CA GLU A 60 11.30 -4.90 15.38
C GLU A 60 12.57 -4.25 15.95
N ASN A 61 12.80 -2.97 15.69
CA ASN A 61 13.96 -2.26 16.24
C ASN A 61 13.82 -1.99 17.75
N SER A 62 12.61 -1.74 18.24
CA SER A 62 12.35 -1.56 19.67
C SER A 62 12.45 -2.87 20.44
N GLY A 63 11.93 -3.97 19.90
CA GLY A 63 11.82 -5.26 20.59
C GLY A 63 10.56 -5.38 21.46
N ASP A 64 10.27 -6.59 21.92
CA ASP A 64 9.09 -6.87 22.76
C ASP A 64 9.30 -6.42 24.23
N PRO A 65 8.36 -5.68 24.84
CA PRO A 65 8.44 -5.26 26.24
C PRO A 65 8.44 -6.44 27.22
N TRP A 66 7.70 -7.51 26.90
CA TRP A 66 7.55 -8.69 27.76
C TRP A 66 8.83 -9.54 27.87
N GLU A 67 9.74 -9.40 26.91
CA GLU A 67 11.02 -10.13 26.86
C GLU A 67 12.20 -9.20 27.23
N ASN A 68 11.95 -8.15 28.01
CA ASN A 68 12.93 -7.11 28.38
C ASN A 68 13.70 -6.53 27.17
N PHE A 69 13.04 -6.42 26.01
CA PHE A 69 13.63 -5.92 24.74
C PHE A 69 14.87 -6.71 24.24
N GLN A 70 15.06 -7.96 24.69
CA GLN A 70 16.17 -8.80 24.22
C GLN A 70 15.97 -9.29 22.77
N ASN A 71 14.72 -9.46 22.33
CA ASN A 71 14.37 -9.90 20.98
C ASN A 71 14.29 -8.75 19.97
N ASN A 72 15.21 -7.77 20.04
CA ASN A 72 15.29 -6.74 19.02
C ASN A 72 15.95 -7.30 17.75
N GLN A 73 15.47 -6.82 16.60
CA GLN A 73 16.09 -7.09 15.32
C GLN A 73 16.32 -5.77 14.61
N GLN A 74 17.59 -5.46 14.36
CA GLN A 74 17.94 -4.27 13.60
C GLN A 74 17.65 -4.51 12.12
N LEU A 75 16.41 -4.26 11.73
CA LEU A 75 15.98 -4.20 10.34
C LEU A 75 16.02 -2.76 9.86
N THR A 76 16.53 -2.56 8.66
CA THR A 76 16.41 -1.29 7.97
C THR A 76 14.98 -1.09 7.45
N TYR A 77 14.58 0.18 7.26
CA TYR A 77 13.25 0.50 6.75
C TYR A 77 12.98 -0.18 5.39
N TRP A 78 13.99 -0.25 4.52
CA TRP A 78 13.87 -0.87 3.20
C TRP A 78 13.66 -2.38 3.27
N GLU A 79 14.28 -3.08 4.22
CA GLU A 79 14.01 -4.50 4.47
C GLU A 79 12.58 -4.73 4.96
N CYS A 80 12.03 -3.82 5.77
CA CYS A 80 10.64 -3.90 6.22
C CYS A 80 9.65 -3.64 5.06
N VAL A 81 9.96 -2.70 4.17
CA VAL A 81 9.19 -2.46 2.93
C VAL A 81 9.23 -3.69 2.03
N TYR A 82 10.41 -4.31 1.87
CA TYR A 82 10.58 -5.54 1.11
C TYR A 82 9.79 -6.70 1.72
N LEU A 83 9.89 -6.92 3.03
CA LEU A 83 9.10 -7.92 3.77
C LEU A 83 7.61 -7.77 3.50
N LEU A 84 7.07 -6.55 3.61
CA LEU A 84 5.65 -6.32 3.36
C LEU A 84 5.28 -6.48 1.89
N MET A 85 6.15 -6.12 0.95
CA MET A 85 5.90 -6.34 -0.48
C MET A 85 5.81 -7.83 -0.81
N VAL A 86 6.78 -8.62 -0.32
CA VAL A 86 6.82 -10.09 -0.47
C VAL A 86 5.63 -10.77 0.19
N THR A 87 5.18 -10.23 1.33
CA THR A 87 4.00 -10.75 2.05
C THR A 87 2.71 -10.39 1.33
N MET A 88 2.53 -9.15 0.85
CA MET A 88 1.33 -8.73 0.11
C MET A 88 1.20 -9.43 -1.25
N SER A 89 2.33 -9.68 -1.91
CA SER A 89 2.36 -10.48 -3.14
C SER A 89 2.14 -11.98 -2.89
N THR A 90 1.97 -12.40 -1.62
CA THR A 90 1.79 -13.80 -1.19
C THR A 90 2.96 -14.72 -1.56
N VAL A 91 4.12 -14.15 -1.90
CA VAL A 91 5.32 -14.92 -2.27
C VAL A 91 5.95 -15.54 -1.03
N GLY A 92 6.12 -14.74 0.04
CA GLY A 92 6.55 -15.24 1.34
C GLY A 92 7.88 -16.01 1.35
N TYR A 93 8.95 -15.45 0.78
CA TYR A 93 10.27 -16.10 0.74
C TYR A 93 10.80 -16.56 2.12
N GLY A 94 10.46 -15.81 3.18
CA GLY A 94 10.88 -16.13 4.55
C GLY A 94 12.35 -15.83 4.86
N ASP A 95 13.04 -15.12 3.96
CA ASP A 95 14.41 -14.62 4.12
C ASP A 95 14.49 -13.51 5.18
N VAL A 96 13.56 -12.57 5.10
CA VAL A 96 13.30 -11.55 6.13
C VAL A 96 11.95 -11.87 6.76
N TYR A 97 11.87 -11.82 8.09
CA TYR A 97 10.62 -12.01 8.82
C TYR A 97 10.66 -11.28 10.16
N ALA A 98 9.46 -10.97 10.68
CA ALA A 98 9.27 -10.38 11.99
C ALA A 98 9.54 -11.42 13.09
N LYS A 99 10.52 -11.16 13.98
CA LYS A 99 10.79 -12.05 15.12
C LYS A 99 9.96 -11.69 16.33
N THR A 100 9.64 -10.40 16.49
CA THR A 100 8.85 -9.92 17.61
C THR A 100 7.44 -10.51 17.59
N THR A 101 6.90 -10.74 18.76
CA THR A 101 5.53 -11.25 18.96
C THR A 101 4.52 -10.19 18.49
N LEU A 102 4.78 -8.92 18.81
CA LEU A 102 3.98 -7.80 18.34
C LEU A 102 4.02 -7.66 16.81
N GLY A 103 5.20 -7.78 16.19
CA GLY A 103 5.36 -7.72 14.75
C GLY A 103 4.61 -8.84 14.03
N ARG A 104 4.68 -10.08 14.55
CA ARG A 104 3.92 -11.21 14.01
C ARG A 104 2.41 -11.02 14.13
N LEU A 105 1.92 -10.54 15.27
CA LEU A 105 0.49 -10.26 15.46
C LEU A 105 0.01 -9.18 14.47
N PHE A 106 0.78 -8.11 14.29
CA PHE A 106 0.48 -7.07 13.32
C PHE A 106 0.44 -7.60 11.88
N MET A 107 1.37 -8.47 11.49
CA MET A 107 1.38 -9.10 10.15
C MET A 107 0.10 -9.88 9.87
N VAL A 108 -0.42 -10.62 10.85
CA VAL A 108 -1.69 -11.36 10.70
C VAL A 108 -2.86 -10.40 10.43
N PHE A 109 -2.98 -9.34 11.24
CA PHE A 109 -4.02 -8.33 11.01
C PHE A 109 -3.86 -7.62 9.66
N PHE A 110 -2.63 -7.34 9.26
CA PHE A 110 -2.34 -6.70 7.98
C PHE A 110 -2.73 -7.58 6.78
N ILE A 111 -2.48 -8.89 6.84
CA ILE A 111 -2.90 -9.84 5.80
C ILE A 111 -4.43 -9.89 5.70
N LEU A 112 -5.14 -9.97 6.83
CA LEU A 112 -6.61 -9.97 6.85
C LEU A 112 -7.18 -8.65 6.32
N GLY A 113 -6.62 -7.51 6.73
CA GLY A 113 -6.99 -6.19 6.23
C GLY A 113 -6.70 -6.02 4.73
N GLY A 114 -5.56 -6.53 4.27
CA GLY A 114 -5.18 -6.54 2.86
C GLY A 114 -6.15 -7.36 2.00
N LEU A 115 -6.60 -8.51 2.49
CA LEU A 115 -7.60 -9.34 1.81
C LEU A 115 -8.97 -8.62 1.71
N ALA A 116 -9.41 -7.99 2.80
CA ALA A 116 -10.66 -7.23 2.81
C ALA A 116 -10.60 -6.01 1.86
N MET A 117 -9.46 -5.32 1.84
CA MET A 117 -9.21 -4.26 0.86
C MET A 117 -9.26 -4.82 -0.56
N PHE A 118 -8.55 -5.92 -0.85
CA PHE A 118 -8.54 -6.54 -2.18
C PHE A 118 -9.94 -6.88 -2.68
N ALA A 119 -10.81 -7.44 -1.83
CA ALA A 119 -12.21 -7.70 -2.17
C ALA A 119 -12.98 -6.44 -2.61
N SER A 120 -12.62 -5.27 -2.05
CA SER A 120 -13.21 -3.98 -2.41
C SER A 120 -12.64 -3.41 -3.73
N TYR A 121 -11.40 -3.72 -4.10
CA TYR A 121 -10.80 -3.29 -5.38
C TYR A 121 -11.39 -3.99 -6.60
N VAL A 122 -11.70 -5.29 -6.47
CA VAL A 122 -12.21 -6.12 -7.58
C VAL A 122 -13.38 -5.49 -8.34
N PRO A 123 -14.48 -5.05 -7.68
CA PRO A 123 -15.61 -4.45 -8.39
C PRO A 123 -15.25 -3.14 -9.09
N GLU A 124 -14.42 -2.27 -8.49
CA GLU A 124 -14.00 -1.02 -9.13
C GLU A 124 -13.18 -1.26 -10.40
N ILE A 125 -12.26 -2.24 -10.36
CA ILE A 125 -11.44 -2.61 -11.53
C ILE A 125 -12.34 -3.18 -12.64
N ILE A 126 -13.32 -4.03 -12.29
CA ILE A 126 -14.27 -4.60 -13.26
C ILE A 126 -15.09 -3.48 -13.91
N GLU A 127 -15.59 -2.52 -13.14
CA GLU A 127 -16.38 -1.40 -13.65
C GLU A 127 -15.54 -0.54 -14.62
N LEU A 128 -14.27 -0.29 -14.29
CA LEU A 128 -13.34 0.47 -15.13
C LEU A 128 -12.98 -0.24 -16.45
N ILE A 129 -12.74 -1.55 -16.40
CA ILE A 129 -12.45 -2.35 -17.59
C ILE A 129 -13.71 -2.48 -18.46
N GLY A 130 -14.87 -2.70 -17.83
CA GLY A 130 -16.17 -2.83 -18.50
C GLY A 130 -16.62 -1.55 -19.22
N ASN A 131 -16.23 -0.37 -18.72
CA ASN A 131 -16.57 0.91 -19.35
C ASN A 131 -15.67 1.29 -20.54
N ARG A 132 -14.67 0.47 -20.90
CA ARG A 132 -13.88 0.68 -22.12
C ARG A 132 -14.79 0.40 -23.33
N LYS A 133 -15.18 1.45 -24.05
CA LYS A 133 -15.96 1.34 -25.30
C LYS A 133 -15.28 0.36 -26.26
N LYS A 134 -15.82 -0.86 -26.36
CA LYS A 134 -15.36 -1.91 -27.29
C LYS A 134 -15.52 -1.49 -28.76
N TYR A 135 -16.38 -0.52 -29.04
CA TYR A 135 -16.68 0.03 -30.36
C TYR A 135 -16.30 1.52 -30.45
N GLY A 136 -15.03 1.82 -30.18
CA GLY A 136 -14.46 3.18 -30.32
C GLY A 136 -13.62 3.37 -31.59
N GLY A 137 -13.82 2.56 -32.62
CA GLY A 137 -13.10 2.68 -33.89
C GLY A 137 -13.83 3.63 -34.85
N SER A 138 -13.14 4.66 -35.33
CA SER A 138 -13.64 5.48 -36.44
C SER A 138 -13.67 4.67 -37.73
N TYR A 139 -14.75 4.77 -38.49
CA TYR A 139 -14.87 4.11 -39.80
C TYR A 139 -13.83 4.68 -40.77
N SER A 140 -12.80 3.91 -41.09
CA SER A 140 -11.85 4.25 -42.15
C SER A 140 -12.49 3.91 -43.50
N ALA A 141 -13.01 4.92 -44.19
CA ALA A 141 -13.51 4.76 -45.54
C ALA A 141 -12.36 4.33 -46.47
N VAL A 142 -12.41 3.09 -46.97
CA VAL A 142 -11.46 2.62 -47.99
C VAL A 142 -11.88 3.26 -49.32
N SER A 143 -11.05 4.16 -49.83
CA SER A 143 -11.23 4.79 -51.14
C SER A 143 -11.14 3.72 -52.23
N GLY A 144 -12.29 3.36 -52.80
CA GLY A 144 -12.37 2.43 -53.93
C GLY A 144 -11.60 2.97 -55.12
N ARG A 145 -10.58 2.22 -55.56
CA ARG A 145 -9.83 2.49 -56.79
C ARG A 145 -10.80 2.34 -57.98
N LYS A 146 -11.04 3.44 -58.68
CA LYS A 146 -11.76 3.46 -59.97
C LYS A 146 -10.97 2.74 -61.04
#